data_AF-A0A2V7NTI8-F1
#
_entry.id   AF-A0A2V7NTI8-F1
#
_cell.length_a   1.000
_cell.length_b   1.000
_cell.length_c   1.000
_cell.angle_alpha   90.00
_cell.angle_beta   90.00
_cell.angle_gamma   90.00
#
_symmetry.space_group_name_H-M   'P 1'
#
loop_
_entity.id
_entity.type
_entity.pdbx_description
1 polymer ?
#
loop_
_entity_poly.entity_id
_entity_poly.type
_entity_poly.pdbx_seq_one_letter_code
_entity_poly.pdbx_strand_id
1 'polypeptide(L)'
;GGDFLAAAKAAGFSTGEIPLFSRAEPPKDRTALPGGVLVAALQTAAGQMAEPVRAGAVVYVVKTLERQPPDPQGFDRQRAELEKQALEQKRSQVWDSWIRARRAASKVELAAGLSTPAPR
;
A
#
# COMPACT_ATOMS: atom_id res chain seq x y z
N GLY A 1 -23.29 19.20 -2.52
CA GLY A 1 -22.37 18.60 -1.53
C GLY A 1 -22.67 19.21 -0.18
N GLY A 2 -23.21 18.44 0.74
CA GLY A 2 -23.51 18.92 2.09
C GLY A 2 -22.22 19.11 2.91
N ASP A 3 -22.34 19.88 3.99
CA ASP A 3 -21.26 20.05 4.97
C ASP A 3 -20.99 18.70 5.65
N PHE A 4 -19.89 18.07 5.26
CA PHE A 4 -19.48 16.73 5.70
C PHE A 4 -19.28 16.68 7.22
N LEU A 5 -18.75 17.75 7.82
CA LEU A 5 -18.56 17.83 9.26
C LEU A 5 -19.90 17.99 9.98
N ALA A 6 -20.81 18.81 9.44
CA ALA A 6 -22.16 18.93 10.00
C ALA A 6 -22.92 17.61 9.93
N ALA A 7 -22.83 16.87 8.81
CA ALA A 7 -23.47 15.57 8.65
C ALA A 7 -22.89 14.52 9.62
N ALA A 8 -21.57 14.48 9.78
CA ALA A 8 -20.92 13.55 10.70
C ALA A 8 -21.25 13.85 12.17
N LYS A 9 -21.27 15.14 12.55
CA LYS A 9 -21.67 15.58 13.89
C LYS A 9 -23.13 15.29 14.19
N ALA A 10 -24.03 15.53 13.22
CA ALA A 10 -25.46 15.22 13.36
C ALA A 10 -25.71 13.71 13.56
N ALA A 11 -24.88 12.86 12.95
CA ALA A 11 -24.95 11.41 13.11
C ALA A 11 -24.16 10.88 14.34
N GLY A 12 -23.55 11.77 15.14
CA GLY A 12 -22.83 11.39 16.36
C GLY A 12 -21.49 10.69 16.11
N PHE A 13 -20.91 10.80 14.91
CA PHE A 13 -19.60 10.21 14.60
C PHE A 13 -18.44 11.02 15.16
N SER A 14 -17.34 10.33 15.49
CA SER A 14 -16.07 10.99 15.79
C SER A 14 -15.48 11.59 14.50
N THR A 15 -15.19 12.89 14.53
CA THR A 15 -14.62 13.62 13.40
C THR A 15 -13.25 14.17 13.76
N GLY A 16 -12.34 14.17 12.80
CA GLY A 16 -11.05 14.81 12.91
C GLY A 16 -10.50 15.18 11.54
N GLU A 17 -9.62 16.16 11.51
CA GLU A 17 -8.87 16.56 10.32
C GLU A 17 -7.41 16.16 10.48
N ILE A 18 -6.78 15.80 9.36
CA ILE A 18 -5.38 15.39 9.33
C ILE A 18 -4.64 16.42 8.47
N PRO A 19 -3.51 16.97 8.96
CA PRO A 19 -2.62 17.77 8.12
C PRO A 19 -2.14 16.99 6.89
N LEU A 20 -1.58 17.70 5.92
CA LEU A 20 -0.96 17.08 4.75
C LEU A 20 0.07 16.03 5.16
N PHE A 21 0.02 14.89 4.50
CA PHE A 21 0.89 13.75 4.79
C PHE A 21 1.27 13.01 3.50
N SER A 22 2.30 12.17 3.60
CA SER A 22 2.75 11.33 2.50
C SER A 22 3.03 9.90 2.98
N ARG A 23 3.37 9.00 2.05
CA ARG A 23 3.79 7.63 2.41
C ARG A 23 5.15 7.62 3.12
N ALA A 24 6.01 8.60 2.84
CA ALA A 24 7.32 8.76 3.47
C ALA A 24 7.20 9.41 4.85
N GLU A 25 6.28 10.35 4.99
CA GLU A 25 5.96 11.04 6.24
C GLU A 25 4.49 10.82 6.58
N PRO A 26 4.15 9.68 7.21
CA PRO A 26 2.81 9.43 7.68
C PRO A 26 2.44 10.42 8.81
N PRO A 27 1.15 10.67 9.04
CA PRO A 27 0.71 11.58 10.10
C PRO A 27 1.30 11.18 11.47
N LYS A 28 1.89 12.16 12.16
CA LYS A 28 2.52 11.96 13.48
C LYS A 28 1.50 11.64 14.57
N ASP A 29 0.27 12.14 14.42
CA ASP A 29 -0.87 11.81 15.28
C ASP A 29 -1.41 10.41 14.91
N ARG A 30 -0.61 9.42 15.26
CA ARG A 30 -0.71 8.01 14.86
C ARG A 30 -1.86 7.24 15.52
N THR A 31 -2.82 7.92 16.16
CA THR A 31 -3.70 7.30 17.17
C THR A 31 -4.97 6.64 16.61
N ALA A 32 -5.37 6.77 15.34
CA ALA A 32 -6.70 6.22 14.97
C ALA A 32 -6.95 5.67 13.56
N LEU A 33 -6.00 5.73 12.61
CA LEU A 33 -6.35 5.42 11.22
C LEU A 33 -5.61 4.22 10.63
N PRO A 34 -6.34 3.16 10.23
CA PRO A 34 -5.80 2.01 9.52
C PRO A 34 -5.11 2.41 8.21
N GLY A 35 -4.05 1.69 7.83
CA GLY A 35 -3.29 1.99 6.61
C GLY A 35 -4.14 2.03 5.34
N GLY A 36 -5.18 1.20 5.24
CA GLY A 36 -6.12 1.23 4.12
C GLY A 36 -6.90 2.55 4.00
N VAL A 37 -7.21 3.19 5.13
CA VAL A 37 -7.90 4.49 5.17
C VAL A 37 -6.97 5.60 4.67
N LEU A 38 -5.71 5.57 5.09
CA LEU A 38 -4.69 6.51 4.61
C LEU A 38 -4.46 6.38 3.10
N VAL A 39 -4.42 5.16 2.59
CA VAL A 39 -4.30 4.90 1.14
C VAL A 39 -5.49 5.45 0.38
N ALA A 40 -6.72 5.20 0.85
CA ALA A 40 -7.92 5.72 0.22
C ALA A 40 -7.93 7.25 0.16
N ALA A 41 -7.51 7.93 1.23
CA ALA A 41 -7.38 9.39 1.26
C ALA A 41 -6.35 9.91 0.24
N LEU A 42 -5.19 9.25 0.10
CA LEU A 42 -4.15 9.63 -0.86
C LEU A 42 -4.54 9.38 -2.33
N GLN A 43 -5.44 8.44 -2.58
CA GLN A 43 -5.95 8.10 -3.92
C GLN A 43 -7.13 8.97 -4.36
N THR A 44 -7.90 9.48 -3.40
CA THR A 44 -9.09 10.29 -3.66
C THR A 44 -8.71 11.70 -4.09
N ALA A 45 -9.45 12.25 -5.06
CA ALA A 45 -9.24 13.62 -5.53
C ALA A 45 -9.59 14.66 -4.46
N ALA A 46 -8.95 15.83 -4.50
CA ALA A 46 -9.26 16.93 -3.58
C ALA A 46 -10.74 17.36 -3.72
N GLY A 47 -11.38 17.62 -2.59
CA GLY A 47 -12.80 17.91 -2.47
C GLY A 47 -13.73 16.69 -2.53
N GLN A 48 -13.24 15.51 -2.91
CA GLN A 48 -14.04 14.29 -3.06
C GLN A 48 -14.01 13.41 -1.81
N MET A 49 -15.05 12.58 -1.68
CA MET A 49 -15.15 11.55 -0.65
C MET A 49 -14.62 10.23 -1.21
N ALA A 50 -13.85 9.51 -0.41
CA ALA A 50 -13.43 8.16 -0.76
C ALA A 50 -14.58 7.18 -0.57
N GLU A 51 -14.49 6.05 -1.27
CA GLU A 51 -15.34 4.90 -0.97
C GLU A 51 -15.17 4.47 0.50
N PRO A 52 -16.25 4.05 1.20
CA PRO A 52 -16.17 3.64 2.60
C PRO A 52 -15.16 2.52 2.81
N VAL A 53 -14.17 2.75 3.68
CA VAL A 53 -13.10 1.79 3.96
C VAL A 53 -13.45 1.01 5.22
N ARG A 54 -13.57 -0.31 5.08
CA ARG A 54 -13.74 -1.20 6.24
C ARG A 54 -12.38 -1.57 6.83
N ALA A 55 -12.26 -1.44 8.15
CA ALA A 55 -11.10 -1.91 8.89
C ALA A 55 -11.55 -2.60 10.18
N GLY A 56 -11.51 -3.93 10.16
CA GLY A 56 -12.11 -4.76 11.20
C GLY A 56 -13.62 -4.54 11.27
N ALA A 57 -14.12 -4.26 12.48
CA ALA A 57 -15.55 -3.99 12.71
C ALA A 57 -15.96 -2.53 12.44
N VAL A 58 -15.03 -1.65 12.07
CA VAL A 58 -15.28 -0.21 11.91
C VAL A 58 -15.24 0.18 10.44
N VAL A 59 -16.14 1.08 10.05
CA VAL A 59 -16.17 1.68 8.71
C VAL A 59 -15.75 3.13 8.80
N TYR A 60 -14.83 3.54 7.93
CA TYR A 60 -14.33 4.90 7.84
C TYR A 60 -14.83 5.56 6.56
N VAL A 61 -15.28 6.80 6.68
CA VAL A 61 -15.60 7.67 5.55
C VAL A 61 -14.63 8.84 5.61
N VAL A 62 -13.90 9.08 4.52
CA VAL A 62 -12.88 10.13 4.45
C VAL A 62 -13.15 11.06 3.28
N LYS A 63 -12.94 12.36 3.51
CA LYS A 63 -12.99 13.39 2.49
C LYS A 63 -11.59 13.98 2.34
N THR A 64 -11.05 13.95 1.13
CA THR A 64 -9.76 14.57 0.86
C THR A 64 -9.96 16.07 0.70
N LEU A 65 -9.40 16.87 1.62
CA LEU A 65 -9.57 18.33 1.61
C LEU A 65 -8.65 18.99 0.58
N GLU A 66 -7.36 18.66 0.65
CA GLU A 66 -6.31 19.23 -0.19
C GLU A 66 -5.40 18.11 -0.70
N ARG A 67 -4.75 18.33 -1.86
CA ARG A 67 -3.71 17.46 -2.38
C ARG A 67 -2.59 18.29 -2.98
N GLN A 68 -1.37 18.05 -2.51
CA GLN A 68 -0.17 18.66 -3.09
C GLN A 68 0.46 17.72 -4.12
N PRO A 69 0.89 18.24 -5.28
CA PRO A 69 1.60 17.43 -6.26
C PRO A 69 2.94 16.97 -5.68
N PRO A 70 3.39 15.74 -5.98
CA PRO A 70 4.72 15.29 -5.60
C PRO A 70 5.79 16.16 -6.27
N ASP A 71 6.87 16.46 -5.54
CA ASP A 71 8.02 17.20 -6.07
C ASP A 71 8.67 16.42 -7.23
N PRO A 72 8.67 16.97 -8.47
CA PRO A 72 9.28 16.31 -9.61
C PRO A 72 10.78 16.04 -9.41
N GLN A 73 11.49 16.92 -8.70
CA GLN A 73 12.92 16.73 -8.42
C GLN A 73 13.18 15.58 -7.44
N GLY A 74 12.19 15.23 -6.61
CA GLY A 74 12.27 14.08 -5.72
C GLY A 74 12.41 12.76 -6.50
N PHE A 75 11.73 12.65 -7.65
CA PHE A 75 11.85 11.47 -8.52
C PHE A 75 13.24 11.39 -9.15
N ASP A 76 13.75 12.49 -9.71
CA ASP A 76 15.06 12.51 -10.35
C ASP A 76 16.19 12.09 -9.40
N ARG A 77 16.12 12.51 -8.13
CA ARG A 77 17.08 12.12 -7.08
C ARG A 77 17.04 10.62 -6.77
N GLN A 78 15.88 9.98 -6.89
CA GLN A 78 15.70 8.56 -6.58
C GLN A 78 15.81 7.65 -7.80
N ARG A 79 15.81 8.22 -9.02
CA ARG A 79 15.73 7.49 -10.28
C ARG A 79 16.80 6.41 -10.43
N ALA A 80 18.06 6.73 -10.12
CA ALA A 80 19.17 5.79 -10.26
C ALA A 80 19.03 4.57 -9.34
N GLU A 81 18.59 4.79 -8.10
CA GLU A 81 18.37 3.70 -7.13
C GLU A 81 17.14 2.86 -7.52
N LEU A 82 16.05 3.51 -7.97
CA LEU A 82 14.86 2.81 -8.48
C LEU A 82 15.19 1.95 -9.71
N GLU A 83 16.04 2.45 -10.61
CA GLU A 83 16.48 1.70 -11.79
C GLU A 83 17.27 0.44 -11.39
N LYS A 84 18.19 0.57 -10.44
CA LYS A 84 18.94 -0.56 -9.89
C LYS A 84 18.03 -1.60 -9.26
N GLN A 85 17.07 -1.17 -8.43
CA GLN A 85 16.10 -2.06 -7.78
C GLN A 85 15.22 -2.79 -8.80
N ALA A 86 14.70 -2.07 -9.81
CA ALA A 86 13.89 -2.65 -10.87
C ALA A 86 14.69 -3.65 -11.71
N LEU A 87 15.95 -3.36 -12.00
CA LEU A 87 16.83 -4.26 -12.74
C LEU A 87 17.09 -5.55 -11.96
N GLU A 88 17.38 -5.43 -10.67
CA GLU A 88 17.62 -6.60 -9.82
C GLU A 88 16.36 -7.46 -9.68
N GLN A 89 15.20 -6.83 -9.45
CA GLN A 89 13.92 -7.54 -9.38
C GLN A 89 13.63 -8.34 -10.67
N LYS A 90 13.90 -7.74 -11.84
CA LYS A 90 13.75 -8.44 -13.12
C LYS A 90 14.73 -9.61 -13.27
N ARG A 91 16.00 -9.44 -12.86
CA ARG A 91 17.00 -10.51 -12.88
C ARG A 91 16.57 -11.69 -12.03
N SER A 92 16.12 -11.44 -10.80
CA SER A 92 15.62 -12.50 -9.92
C SER A 92 14.42 -13.24 -10.53
N GLN A 93 13.45 -12.50 -11.09
CA GLN A 93 12.28 -13.10 -11.75
C GLN A 93 12.65 -13.98 -12.94
N VAL A 94 13.55 -13.50 -13.80
CA VAL A 94 14.04 -14.26 -14.97
C VAL A 94 14.79 -15.50 -14.50
N TRP A 95 15.69 -15.36 -13.54
CA TRP A 95 16.45 -16.48 -12.96
C TRP A 95 15.53 -17.56 -12.39
N ASP A 96 14.55 -17.17 -11.57
CA ASP A 96 13.59 -18.11 -10.98
C ASP A 96 12.76 -18.81 -12.05
N SER A 97 12.29 -18.06 -13.06
CA SER A 97 11.55 -18.64 -14.18
C SER A 97 12.40 -19.64 -14.97
N TRP A 98 13.67 -19.32 -15.19
CA TRP A 98 14.61 -20.14 -15.93
C TRP A 98 14.97 -21.42 -15.18
N ILE A 99 15.28 -21.33 -13.88
CA ILE A 99 15.56 -22.51 -13.04
C ILE A 99 14.33 -23.42 -12.95
N ARG A 100 13.12 -22.85 -12.76
CA ARG A 100 11.87 -23.63 -12.76
C ARG A 100 11.68 -24.38 -14.07
N ALA A 101 11.85 -23.70 -15.21
CA ALA A 101 11.73 -24.32 -16.52
C ALA A 101 12.77 -25.42 -16.74
N ARG A 102 14.03 -25.18 -16.35
CA ARG A 102 15.12 -26.17 -16.45
C ARG A 102 14.89 -27.40 -15.59
N ARG A 103 14.42 -27.22 -14.35
CA ARG A 103 14.06 -28.34 -13.46
C ARG A 103 12.91 -29.16 -14.03
N ALA A 104 11.86 -28.51 -14.55
CA ALA A 104 10.73 -29.21 -15.17
C ALA A 104 11.11 -30.00 -16.43
N ALA A 105 12.04 -29.48 -17.22
CA ALA A 105 12.53 -30.14 -18.43
C ALA A 105 13.58 -31.25 -18.15
N SER A 106 14.03 -31.40 -16.91
CA SER A 106 15.07 -32.36 -16.53
C SER A 106 14.45 -33.53 -15.75
N LYS A 107 14.90 -34.76 -16.02
CA LYS A 107 14.50 -35.93 -15.22
C LYS A 107 15.25 -35.90 -13.89
N VAL A 108 14.66 -35.25 -12.88
CA VAL A 108 15.21 -35.17 -11.53
C VAL A 108 14.57 -36.27 -10.68
N GLU A 109 15.37 -37.27 -10.30
CA GLU A 109 14.94 -38.31 -9.36
C GLU A 109 15.29 -37.84 -7.93
N LEU A 110 14.28 -37.46 -7.15
CA LEU A 110 14.45 -37.16 -5.73
C LEU A 110 14.42 -38.48 -4.97
N ALA A 111 15.57 -38.94 -4.45
CA ALA A 111 15.59 -40.10 -3.57
C ALA A 111 14.77 -39.79 -2.30
N ALA A 112 13.67 -40.52 -2.13
CA ALA A 112 12.77 -40.41 -0.98
C ALA A 112 13.48 -40.94 0.28
N GLY A 113 14.31 -40.11 0.90
CA GLY A 113 15.00 -40.44 2.15
C GLY A 113 15.27 -39.27 3.09
N LEU A 114 15.08 -38.02 2.64
CA LEU A 114 15.44 -36.84 3.46
C LEU A 114 14.42 -35.69 3.44
N SER A 115 13.21 -35.89 2.91
CA SER A 115 12.13 -34.90 3.01
C SER A 115 11.18 -35.25 4.15
N THR A 116 11.61 -35.07 5.40
CA THR A 116 10.68 -35.00 6.54
C THR A 116 10.02 -33.63 6.54
N PRO A 117 8.69 -33.52 6.39
CA PRO A 117 8.00 -32.25 6.63
C PRO A 117 8.03 -31.92 8.14
N ALA A 118 8.31 -30.66 8.46
CA ALA A 118 8.37 -30.17 9.84
C ALA A 118 7.01 -30.36 10.57
N PRO A 119 7.00 -30.78 11.85
CA PRO A 119 5.76 -30.95 12.61
C PRO A 119 5.11 -29.59 12.96
N ARG A 120 3.78 -29.59 12.98
CA ARG A 120 2.90 -28.47 13.34
C ARG A 120 2.98 -28.14 14.82
#